data_AF-A0A2G6DBK8-F1
#
_entry.id   AF-A0A2G6DBK8-F1
#
_cell.length_a   1.000
_cell.length_b   1.000
_cell.length_c   1.000
_cell.angle_alpha   90.00
_cell.angle_beta   90.00
_cell.angle_gamma   90.00
#
_symmetry.space_group_name_H-M   'P 1'
#
loop_
_entity.id
_entity.type
_entity.pdbx_description
1 polymer ?
#
loop_
_entity_poly.entity_id
_entity_poly.type
_entity_poly.pdbx_seq_one_letter_code
_entity_poly.pdbx_strand_id
1 'polypeptide(L)'
;MNAIANVISIISGLMTIFGITDIVSWSLTKESNQTLSQASMSIFAKSFKLAICIASFPIFLLLFREIHSIIILNFGEGWMPLSFNDPKFWWETRSWYAYLVSYFVNVLIGIPLYTITLSCIYTWSLTPFRTFWRHLRNPQQNNLKGHKLS
;
A
#
# COMPACT_ATOMS: atom_id res chain seq x y z
N MET A 1 28.93 -6.75 4.06
CA MET A 1 28.35 -6.29 2.78
C MET A 1 27.88 -7.44 1.88
N ASN A 2 28.59 -8.57 1.79
CA ASN A 2 28.22 -9.69 0.89
C ASN A 2 26.88 -10.38 1.22
N ALA A 3 26.54 -10.49 2.51
CA ALA A 3 25.27 -11.11 2.92
C ALA A 3 24.04 -10.31 2.44
N ILE A 4 24.10 -8.97 2.49
CA ILE A 4 23.02 -8.09 2.06
C ILE A 4 22.86 -8.16 0.54
N ALA A 5 23.97 -8.16 -0.20
CA ALA A 5 23.94 -8.30 -1.67
C ALA A 5 23.36 -9.66 -2.11
N ASN A 6 23.70 -10.75 -1.41
CA ASN A 6 23.14 -12.07 -1.70
C ASN A 6 21.64 -12.14 -1.40
N VAL A 7 21.18 -11.55 -0.29
CA VAL A 7 19.75 -11.50 0.05
C VAL A 7 18.98 -10.68 -0.98
N ILE A 8 19.50 -9.53 -1.40
CA ILE A 8 18.87 -8.70 -2.45
C ILE A 8 18.84 -9.44 -3.79
N SER A 9 19.92 -10.15 -4.15
CA SER A 9 19.99 -10.95 -5.38
C SER A 9 18.96 -12.09 -5.38
N ILE A 10 18.82 -12.81 -4.26
CA ILE A 10 17.84 -13.88 -4.09
C ILE A 10 16.41 -13.33 -4.16
N ILE A 11 16.13 -12.22 -3.48
CA ILE A 11 14.80 -11.58 -3.50
C ILE A 11 14.47 -11.05 -4.90
N SER A 12 15.44 -10.46 -5.61
CA SER A 12 15.29 -10.01 -7.00
C SER A 12 15.02 -11.18 -7.95
N GLY A 13 15.75 -12.28 -7.80
CA GLY A 13 15.54 -13.51 -8.55
C GLY A 13 14.16 -14.13 -8.30
N LEU A 14 13.73 -14.21 -7.03
CA LEU A 14 12.39 -14.69 -6.67
C LEU A 14 11.28 -13.77 -7.19
N MET A 15 11.43 -12.44 -7.07
CA MET A 15 10.47 -11.49 -7.66
C MET A 15 10.39 -11.60 -9.18
N THR A 16 11.50 -11.89 -9.84
CA THR A 16 11.56 -12.03 -11.30
C THR A 16 10.94 -13.35 -11.75
N ILE A 17 11.25 -14.44 -11.05
CA ILE A 17 10.69 -15.77 -11.33
C ILE A 17 9.19 -15.77 -11.01
N PHE A 18 8.77 -15.35 -9.81
CA PHE A 18 7.34 -15.28 -9.51
C PHE A 18 6.60 -14.25 -10.37
N GLY A 19 7.20 -13.08 -10.63
CA GLY A 19 6.61 -12.07 -11.48
C GLY A 19 6.41 -12.53 -12.92
N ILE A 20 7.40 -13.16 -13.54
CA ILE A 20 7.29 -13.62 -14.93
C ILE A 20 6.47 -14.90 -15.01
N THR A 21 6.67 -15.87 -14.10
CA THR A 21 6.00 -17.16 -14.15
C THR A 21 4.52 -17.05 -13.79
N ASP A 22 4.11 -16.27 -12.79
CA ASP A 22 2.68 -16.08 -12.50
C ASP A 22 2.00 -15.26 -13.59
N ILE A 23 2.64 -14.22 -14.12
CA ILE A 23 2.03 -13.41 -15.19
C ILE A 23 1.89 -14.21 -16.49
N VAL A 24 2.87 -15.06 -16.83
CA VAL A 24 2.81 -15.97 -17.98
C VAL A 24 1.79 -17.08 -17.76
N SER A 25 1.75 -17.69 -16.56
CA SER A 25 0.77 -18.71 -16.21
C SER A 25 -0.66 -18.16 -16.29
N TRP A 26 -0.91 -16.97 -15.74
CA TRP A 26 -2.24 -16.34 -15.80
C TRP A 26 -2.62 -15.83 -17.19
N SER A 27 -1.64 -15.49 -18.03
CA SER A 27 -1.85 -15.12 -19.45
C SER A 27 -2.25 -16.34 -20.30
N LEU A 28 -1.56 -17.46 -20.13
CA LEU A 28 -1.82 -18.69 -20.89
C LEU A 28 -3.12 -19.38 -20.46
N THR A 29 -3.49 -19.29 -19.18
CA THR A 29 -4.65 -20.01 -18.65
C THR A 29 -5.98 -19.31 -18.95
N LYS A 30 -5.99 -18.01 -19.31
CA LYS A 30 -7.23 -17.22 -19.39
C LYS A 30 -7.71 -16.89 -20.81
N GLU A 31 -6.88 -17.06 -21.83
CA GLU A 31 -7.08 -16.41 -23.13
C GLU A 31 -6.78 -17.37 -24.31
N SER A 32 -7.54 -18.45 -24.48
CA SER A 32 -7.36 -19.40 -25.60
C SER A 32 -7.69 -18.82 -26.99
N ASN A 33 -8.08 -17.54 -27.08
CA ASN A 33 -8.50 -16.85 -28.31
C ASN A 33 -7.72 -15.55 -28.60
N GLN A 34 -6.70 -15.19 -27.81
CA GLN A 34 -5.89 -13.99 -28.09
C GLN A 34 -4.65 -14.30 -28.92
N THR A 35 -4.32 -13.38 -29.83
CA THR A 35 -3.05 -13.43 -30.56
C THR A 35 -1.87 -13.25 -29.61
N LEU A 36 -0.73 -13.89 -29.91
CA LEU A 36 0.50 -13.80 -29.11
C LEU A 36 0.91 -12.35 -28.80
N SER A 37 0.65 -11.42 -29.73
CA SER A 37 0.90 -9.98 -29.58
C SER A 37 0.00 -9.32 -28.53
N GLN A 38 -1.26 -9.72 -28.41
CA GLN A 38 -2.17 -9.21 -27.38
C GLN A 38 -1.79 -9.74 -26.00
N ALA A 39 -1.40 -11.02 -25.92
CA ALA A 39 -0.90 -11.62 -24.69
C ALA A 39 0.34 -10.88 -24.17
N SER A 40 1.35 -10.63 -25.02
CA SER A 40 2.56 -9.91 -24.62
C SER A 40 2.29 -8.47 -24.20
N MET A 41 1.38 -7.78 -24.89
CA MET A 41 0.96 -6.41 -24.53
C MET A 41 0.23 -6.37 -23.18
N SER A 42 -0.61 -7.37 -22.89
CA SER A 42 -1.31 -7.49 -21.61
C SER A 42 -0.35 -7.74 -20.44
N ILE A 43 0.68 -8.56 -20.66
CA ILE A 43 1.73 -8.87 -19.68
C ILE A 43 2.52 -7.61 -19.37
N PHE A 44 2.96 -6.87 -20.40
CA PHE A 44 3.68 -5.62 -20.23
C PHE A 44 2.86 -4.60 -19.43
N ALA A 45 1.57 -4.45 -19.76
CA ALA A 45 0.68 -3.52 -19.05
C ALA A 45 0.49 -3.88 -17.57
N LYS A 46 0.40 -5.17 -17.23
CA LYS A 46 0.30 -5.64 -15.84
C LYS A 46 1.60 -5.42 -15.08
N SER A 47 2.74 -5.78 -15.67
CA SER A 47 4.06 -5.58 -15.07
C SER A 47 4.36 -4.10 -14.83
N PHE A 48 3.98 -3.23 -15.76
CA PHE A 48 4.13 -1.78 -15.61
C PHE A 48 3.29 -1.21 -14.46
N LYS A 49 2.03 -1.65 -14.34
CA LYS A 49 1.18 -1.29 -13.19
C LYS A 49 1.78 -1.75 -11.86
N LEU A 50 2.33 -2.97 -11.82
CA LEU A 50 3.00 -3.51 -10.65
C LEU A 50 4.24 -2.69 -10.27
N ALA A 51 5.05 -2.30 -11.26
CA ALA A 51 6.23 -1.47 -11.04
C ALA A 51 5.86 -0.10 -10.44
N ILE A 52 4.79 0.54 -10.93
CA ILE A 52 4.27 1.79 -10.36
C ILE A 52 3.78 1.56 -8.92
N CYS A 53 3.11 0.44 -8.64
CA CYS A 53 2.67 0.11 -7.28
C CYS A 53 3.86 -0.02 -6.32
N ILE A 54 4.92 -0.74 -6.72
CA ILE A 54 6.14 -0.89 -5.92
C ILE A 54 6.84 0.45 -5.73
N ALA A 55 6.96 1.27 -6.78
CA ALA A 55 7.56 2.60 -6.70
C ALA A 55 6.76 3.57 -5.82
N SER A 56 5.43 3.40 -5.73
CA SER A 56 4.59 4.23 -4.87
C SER A 56 4.71 3.89 -3.38
N PHE A 57 5.08 2.65 -3.05
CA PHE A 57 5.22 2.20 -1.66
C PHE A 57 6.22 3.03 -0.82
N PRO A 58 7.47 3.30 -1.26
CA PRO A 58 8.40 4.13 -0.49
C PRO A 58 7.91 5.56 -0.28
N ILE A 59 7.14 6.12 -1.22
CA ILE A 59 6.53 7.45 -1.07
C ILE A 59 5.53 7.44 0.09
N PHE A 60 4.70 6.38 0.19
CA PHE A 60 3.79 6.20 1.31
C PHE A 60 4.52 5.99 2.64
N LEU A 61 5.61 5.21 2.66
CA LEU A 61 6.42 5.03 3.87
C LEU A 61 6.98 6.35 4.39
N LEU A 62 7.46 7.23 3.49
CA LEU A 62 7.92 8.56 3.88
C LEU A 62 6.79 9.39 4.50
N LEU A 63 5.60 9.40 3.87
CA LEU A 63 4.44 10.13 4.41
C LEU A 63 4.01 9.61 5.78
N PHE A 64 3.93 8.28 5.98
CA PHE A 64 3.58 7.71 7.27
C PHE A 64 4.65 7.97 8.34
N ARG A 65 5.92 8.02 7.95
CA ARG A 65 7.00 8.43 8.86
C ARG A 65 6.77 9.85 9.36
N GLU A 66 6.45 10.80 8.49
CA GLU A 66 6.18 12.19 8.89
C GLU A 66 4.93 12.31 9.77
N ILE A 67 3.83 11.62 9.42
CA ILE A 67 2.62 11.57 10.25
C ILE A 67 2.94 10.99 11.63
N HIS A 68 3.73 9.92 11.68
CA HIS A 68 4.15 9.29 12.92
C HIS A 68 4.94 10.24 13.81
N SER A 69 5.94 10.93 13.25
CA SER A 69 6.76 11.94 13.95
C SER A 69 5.90 13.08 14.48
N ILE A 70 4.97 13.61 13.68
CA ILE A 70 4.07 14.69 14.09
C ILE A 70 3.19 14.26 15.27
N ILE A 71 2.60 13.06 15.22
CA ILE A 71 1.76 12.56 16.32
C ILE A 71 2.60 12.39 17.59
N ILE A 72 3.80 11.81 17.50
CA ILE A 72 4.66 11.64 18.67
C ILE A 72 5.10 12.98 19.24
N LEU A 73 5.46 13.96 18.41
CA LEU A 73 5.86 15.27 18.92
C LEU A 73 4.71 16.01 19.63
N ASN A 74 3.48 15.90 19.11
CA ASN A 74 2.32 16.56 19.72
C ASN A 74 1.80 15.85 20.97
N PHE A 75 1.76 14.52 20.98
CA PHE A 75 1.21 13.73 22.08
C PHE A 75 2.26 13.25 23.09
N GLY A 76 3.52 13.15 22.68
CA GLY A 76 4.66 12.72 23.51
C GLY A 76 5.42 13.88 24.15
N GLU A 77 4.74 15.00 24.43
CA GLU A 77 5.32 16.19 25.09
C GLU A 77 6.57 16.76 24.39
N GLY A 78 6.64 16.69 23.05
CA GLY A 78 7.77 17.19 22.25
C GLY A 78 9.02 16.32 22.27
N TRP A 79 8.95 15.13 22.87
CA TRP A 79 10.08 14.22 22.96
C TRP A 79 9.99 13.13 21.89
N MET A 80 10.95 13.12 20.97
CA MET A 80 11.13 12.04 20.00
C MET A 80 12.59 11.57 20.05
N PRO A 81 12.84 10.30 20.40
CA PRO A 81 14.18 9.77 20.43
C PRO A 81 14.69 9.52 19.02
N LEU A 82 15.86 10.07 18.71
CA LEU A 82 16.61 9.83 17.48
C LEU A 82 17.38 8.50 17.48
N SER A 83 17.30 7.71 18.55
CA SER A 83 18.08 6.49 18.70
C SER A 83 17.35 5.26 18.17
N PHE A 84 17.84 4.72 17.06
CA PHE A 84 17.42 3.43 16.50
C PHE A 84 18.00 2.22 17.24
N ASN A 85 18.92 2.44 18.18
CA ASN A 85 19.75 1.38 18.76
C ASN A 85 19.29 0.90 20.13
N ASP A 86 18.38 1.61 20.80
CA ASP A 86 17.93 1.22 22.14
C ASP A 86 16.40 1.05 22.21
N PRO A 87 15.87 -0.17 22.09
CA PRO A 87 14.42 -0.42 22.06
C PRO A 87 13.73 -0.10 23.39
N LYS A 88 14.45 -0.09 24.53
CA LYS A 88 13.87 0.29 25.83
C LYS A 88 13.43 1.76 25.85
N PHE A 89 14.07 2.58 25.04
CA PHE A 89 13.86 4.02 24.95
C PHE A 89 12.52 4.41 24.31
N TRP A 90 11.97 3.54 23.46
CA TRP A 90 10.69 3.75 22.76
C TRP A 90 9.47 3.46 23.67
N TRP A 91 9.71 2.76 24.78
CA TRP A 91 8.69 2.31 25.73
C TRP A 91 8.88 2.94 27.12
N GLU A 92 9.64 4.03 27.22
CA GLU A 92 9.75 4.77 28.48
C GLU A 92 8.36 5.16 28.99
N THR A 93 8.17 5.00 30.31
CA THR A 93 6.87 4.99 31.00
C THR A 93 6.01 6.23 30.77
N ARG A 94 6.58 7.33 30.28
CA ARG A 94 5.90 8.61 30.17
C ARG A 94 5.23 8.87 28.81
N SER A 95 5.60 8.17 27.73
CA SER A 95 5.11 8.49 26.36
C SER A 95 4.73 7.28 25.49
N TRP A 96 4.72 6.06 26.04
CA TRP A 96 4.33 4.84 25.31
C TRP A 96 2.96 4.93 24.61
N TYR A 97 2.01 5.66 25.19
CA TYR A 97 0.67 5.84 24.61
C TYR A 97 0.70 6.63 23.30
N ALA A 98 1.62 7.59 23.14
CA ALA A 98 1.75 8.38 21.92
C ALA A 98 2.19 7.51 20.74
N TYR A 99 3.09 6.55 20.99
CA TYR A 99 3.49 5.55 20.01
C TYR A 99 2.32 4.66 19.59
N LEU A 100 1.55 4.13 20.55
CA LEU A 100 0.37 3.31 20.24
C LEU A 100 -0.67 4.06 19.42
N VAL A 101 -1.02 5.29 19.83
CA VAL A 101 -1.96 6.13 19.08
C VAL A 101 -1.44 6.39 17.68
N SER A 102 -0.15 6.73 17.55
CA SER A 102 0.48 6.99 16.26
C SER A 102 0.45 5.78 15.33
N TYR A 103 0.77 4.57 15.83
CA TYR A 103 0.65 3.34 15.05
C TYR A 103 -0.79 3.04 14.67
N PHE A 104 -1.73 3.19 15.61
CA PHE A 104 -3.14 2.95 15.36
C PHE A 104 -3.69 3.87 14.27
N VAL A 105 -3.38 5.17 14.33
CA VAL A 105 -3.78 6.15 13.32
C VAL A 105 -3.15 5.84 11.96
N ASN A 106 -1.85 5.52 11.93
CA ASN A 106 -1.18 5.16 10.69
C ASN A 106 -1.74 3.89 10.05
N VAL A 107 -2.08 2.87 10.83
CA VAL A 107 -2.70 1.64 10.31
C VAL A 107 -4.13 1.92 9.82
N LEU A 108 -4.93 2.63 10.62
CA LEU A 108 -6.34 2.90 10.34
C LEU A 108 -6.54 3.77 9.10
N ILE A 109 -5.70 4.79 8.90
CA ILE A 109 -5.78 5.68 7.74
C ILE A 109 -4.95 5.15 6.58
N GLY A 110 -3.79 4.58 6.90
CA GLY A 110 -2.81 4.23 5.89
C GLY A 110 -3.18 3.04 5.04
N ILE A 111 -3.76 1.98 5.63
CA ILE A 111 -4.20 0.81 4.87
C ILE A 111 -5.31 1.18 3.87
N PRO A 112 -6.41 1.85 4.27
CA PRO A 112 -7.44 2.27 3.32
C PRO A 112 -6.90 3.21 2.23
N LEU A 113 -6.04 4.16 2.59
CA LEU A 113 -5.51 5.11 1.62
C LEU A 113 -4.61 4.41 0.58
N TYR A 114 -3.74 3.51 1.03
CA TYR A 114 -2.85 2.76 0.13
C TYR A 114 -3.62 1.81 -0.78
N THR A 115 -4.63 1.10 -0.24
CA THR A 115 -5.48 0.20 -1.03
C THR A 115 -6.27 0.92 -2.11
N ILE A 116 -6.77 2.14 -1.84
CA ILE A 116 -7.43 2.97 -2.85
C ILE A 116 -6.43 3.42 -3.92
N THR A 117 -5.22 3.83 -3.54
CA THR A 117 -4.19 4.22 -4.51
C THR A 117 -3.80 3.07 -5.42
N LEU A 118 -3.60 1.86 -4.86
CA LEU A 118 -3.37 0.66 -5.66
C LEU A 118 -4.53 0.42 -6.63
N SER A 119 -5.78 0.53 -6.16
CA SER A 119 -6.96 0.38 -7.01
C SER A 119 -6.99 1.39 -8.15
N CYS A 120 -6.59 2.64 -7.91
CA CYS A 120 -6.48 3.67 -8.93
C CYS A 120 -5.39 3.36 -9.97
N ILE A 121 -4.22 2.88 -9.54
CA ILE A 121 -3.12 2.48 -10.44
C ILE A 121 -3.55 1.29 -11.30
N TYR A 122 -4.18 0.28 -10.70
CA TYR A 122 -4.63 -0.90 -11.43
C TYR A 122 -5.74 -0.59 -12.44
N THR A 123 -6.61 0.36 -12.13
CA THR A 123 -7.71 0.78 -13.02
C THR A 123 -7.33 1.93 -13.96
N TRP A 124 -6.12 2.51 -13.83
CA TRP A 124 -5.72 3.76 -14.50
C TRP A 124 -6.76 4.88 -14.36
N SER A 125 -7.45 4.91 -13.22
CA SER A 125 -8.61 5.79 -13.03
C SER A 125 -8.71 6.27 -11.60
N LEU A 126 -9.22 7.49 -11.43
CA LEU A 126 -9.53 8.05 -10.11
C LEU A 126 -10.95 7.67 -9.62
N THR A 127 -11.67 6.84 -10.38
CA THR A 127 -13.01 6.37 -10.02
C THR A 127 -13.06 5.65 -8.66
N PRO A 128 -12.11 4.76 -8.29
CA PRO A 128 -12.11 4.12 -6.98
C PRO A 128 -12.03 5.14 -5.85
N PHE A 129 -11.14 6.13 -5.97
CA PHE A 129 -11.01 7.22 -5.01
C PHE A 129 -12.29 8.05 -4.89
N ARG A 130 -12.88 8.46 -6.02
CA ARG A 130 -14.16 9.20 -6.03
C ARG A 130 -15.30 8.40 -5.40
N THR A 131 -15.32 7.10 -5.65
CA THR A 131 -16.35 6.20 -5.10
C THR A 131 -16.20 6.10 -3.59
N PHE A 132 -14.99 5.87 -3.09
CA PHE A 132 -14.71 5.86 -1.65
C PHE A 132 -15.13 7.19 -0.99
N TRP A 133 -14.71 8.32 -1.56
CA TRP A 133 -15.04 9.64 -1.02
C TRP A 133 -16.54 9.94 -1.00
N ARG A 134 -17.27 9.48 -2.02
CA ARG A 134 -18.74 9.59 -2.07
C ARG A 134 -19.41 8.82 -0.94
N HIS A 135 -18.94 7.60 -0.64
CA HIS A 135 -19.47 6.80 0.47
C HIS A 135 -19.18 7.45 1.83
N LEU A 136 -18.00 8.06 1.97
CA LEU A 136 -17.58 8.74 3.20
C LEU A 136 -18.38 10.04 3.44
N ARG A 137 -18.69 10.79 2.37
CA ARG A 137 -19.44 12.05 2.46
C ARG A 137 -20.95 11.85 2.65
N ASN A 138 -21.56 10.89 1.93
CA ASN A 138 -23.02 10.68 1.93
C ASN A 138 -23.42 9.25 2.33
N PRO A 139 -23.20 8.83 3.59
CA PRO A 139 -23.57 7.48 4.02
C PRO A 139 -25.09 7.21 3.95
N GLN A 140 -25.94 8.24 4.12
CA GLN A 140 -27.40 8.10 4.14
C GLN A 140 -28.05 7.85 2.76
N GLN A 141 -27.43 8.29 1.66
CA GLN A 141 -28.04 8.18 0.33
C GLN A 141 -28.00 6.75 -0.23
N ASN A 142 -27.15 5.87 0.32
CA ASN A 142 -27.06 4.47 -0.05
C ASN A 142 -28.12 3.60 0.66
N ASN A 143 -28.48 3.93 1.90
CA ASN A 143 -29.54 3.22 2.64
C ASN A 143 -30.94 3.44 2.03
N LEU A 144 -31.19 4.61 1.45
CA LEU A 144 -32.46 4.92 0.77
C LEU A 144 -32.61 4.26 -0.61
N LYS A 145 -31.52 3.82 -1.25
CA LYS A 145 -31.57 3.10 -2.53
C LYS A 145 -31.83 1.60 -2.34
N GLY A 146 -31.36 1.00 -1.24
CA GLY A 146 -31.67 -0.38 -0.88
C GLY A 146 -33.14 -0.57 -0.53
N HIS A 147 -33.76 0.41 0.13
CA HIS A 147 -35.17 0.34 0.56
C HIS A 147 -36.21 0.60 -0.54
N LYS A 148 -35.80 1.07 -1.73
CA LYS A 148 -36.70 1.24 -2.90
C LYS A 148 -36.73 0.03 -3.83
N LEU A 149 -35.97 -1.02 -3.50
CA LEU A 149 -35.89 -2.27 -4.26
C LEU A 149 -36.42 -3.48 -3.46
N SER A 150 -36.99 -3.26 -2.28
CA SER A 150 -37.81 -4.22 -1.52
C SER A 150 -39.27 -3.80 -1.57
#